data_AF-A0A3S0VQK5-F1
#
_entry.id   AF-A0A3S0VQK5-F1
#
_cell.length_a   1.000
_cell.length_b   1.000
_cell.length_c   1.000
_cell.angle_alpha   90.00
_cell.angle_beta   90.00
_cell.angle_gamma   90.00
#
_symmetry.space_group_name_H-M   'P 1'
#
loop_
_entity.id
_entity.type
_entity.pdbx_description
1 polymer ?
#
loop_
_entity_poly.entity_id
_entity_poly.type
_entity_poly.pdbx_seq_one_letter_code
_entity_poly.pdbx_strand_id
1 'polypeptide(L)'
;MAKFTLHQPNPTPAVEPAIDPAALEAFAAGAKDRQVAEGELPPWGSFNPNDKPRYNVAIRLNDYQLAMLRYLAEARDISQHKLLQRHLIPILKQLALETFETQSAKQN
;
A
#
# COMPACT_ATOMS: atom_id res chain seq x y z
N MET A 1 -46.59 -15.19 -38.92
CA MET A 1 -46.34 -14.70 -37.54
C MET A 1 -45.68 -15.83 -36.75
N ALA A 2 -44.36 -15.76 -36.54
CA ALA A 2 -43.61 -16.80 -35.84
C ALA A 2 -43.71 -16.58 -34.32
N LYS A 3 -44.09 -17.64 -33.61
CA LYS A 3 -44.24 -17.69 -32.15
C LYS A 3 -42.86 -17.81 -31.51
N PHE A 4 -42.44 -16.81 -30.74
CA PHE A 4 -41.27 -16.91 -29.87
C PHE A 4 -41.71 -17.50 -28.53
N THR A 5 -41.58 -18.81 -28.38
CA THR A 5 -41.66 -19.50 -27.10
C THR A 5 -40.29 -19.47 -26.43
N LEU A 6 -40.15 -18.68 -25.37
CA LEU A 6 -38.99 -18.73 -24.47
C LEU A 6 -39.01 -20.10 -23.78
N HIS A 7 -38.05 -20.95 -24.10
CA HIS A 7 -37.79 -22.16 -23.34
C HIS A 7 -37.18 -21.74 -22.00
N GLN A 8 -37.85 -22.10 -20.89
CA GLN A 8 -37.27 -22.01 -19.56
C GLN A 8 -35.94 -22.76 -19.54
N PRO A 9 -34.83 -22.14 -19.09
CA PRO A 9 -33.61 -22.88 -18.86
C PRO A 9 -33.86 -23.87 -17.72
N ASN A 10 -33.59 -25.14 -18.03
CA ASN A 10 -33.51 -26.26 -17.10
C ASN A 10 -32.70 -25.84 -15.85
N PRO A 11 -33.10 -26.21 -14.61
CA PRO A 11 -32.29 -25.93 -13.44
C PRO A 11 -31.08 -26.88 -13.48
N THR A 12 -30.02 -26.47 -14.17
CA THR A 12 -28.72 -27.11 -14.07
C THR A 12 -28.28 -26.99 -12.61
N PRO A 13 -27.85 -28.08 -11.94
CA PRO A 13 -27.32 -27.97 -10.60
C PRO A 13 -26.16 -26.97 -10.63
N ALA A 14 -26.15 -26.02 -9.71
CA ALA A 14 -24.99 -25.18 -9.44
C ALA A 14 -23.86 -26.10 -8.97
N VAL A 15 -23.12 -26.67 -9.91
CA VAL A 15 -21.83 -27.31 -9.64
C VAL A 15 -20.91 -26.15 -9.32
N GLU A 16 -20.74 -25.87 -8.03
CA GLU A 16 -19.62 -25.07 -7.55
C GLU A 16 -18.37 -25.67 -8.22
N PRO A 17 -17.63 -24.91 -9.05
CA PRO A 17 -16.44 -25.46 -9.66
C PRO A 17 -15.52 -25.89 -8.52
N ALA A 18 -15.13 -27.16 -8.49
CA ALA A 18 -14.19 -27.66 -7.51
C ALA A 18 -12.89 -26.85 -7.66
N ILE A 19 -12.71 -25.86 -6.78
CA ILE A 19 -11.52 -25.03 -6.75
C ILE A 19 -10.41 -25.95 -6.29
N ASP A 20 -9.54 -26.35 -7.21
CA ASP A 20 -8.34 -27.09 -6.88
C ASP A 20 -7.47 -26.21 -5.96
N PRO A 21 -7.29 -26.60 -4.68
CA PRO A 21 -6.51 -25.81 -3.74
C PRO A 21 -5.06 -25.63 -4.21
N ALA A 22 -4.51 -26.58 -4.96
CA ALA A 22 -3.18 -26.47 -5.54
C ALA A 22 -3.13 -25.42 -6.66
N ALA A 23 -4.16 -25.32 -7.48
CA ALA A 23 -4.27 -24.27 -8.51
C ALA A 23 -4.48 -22.89 -7.89
N LEU A 24 -5.24 -22.79 -6.80
CA LEU A 24 -5.41 -21.54 -6.03
C LEU A 24 -4.09 -21.11 -5.38
N GLU A 25 -3.34 -22.05 -4.79
CA GLU A 25 -2.02 -21.81 -4.23
C GLU A 25 -1.00 -21.42 -5.29
N ALA A 26 -1.01 -22.06 -6.46
CA ALA A 26 -0.14 -21.72 -7.58
C ALA A 26 -0.46 -20.33 -8.15
N PHE A 27 -1.74 -19.96 -8.24
CA PHE A 27 -2.16 -18.61 -8.64
C PHE A 27 -1.75 -17.56 -7.59
N ALA A 28 -1.94 -17.85 -6.30
CA ALA A 28 -1.53 -16.99 -5.20
C ALA A 28 0.00 -16.87 -5.10
N ALA A 29 0.74 -17.92 -5.43
CA ALA A 29 2.20 -17.92 -5.51
C ALA A 29 2.68 -17.08 -6.70
N GLY A 30 2.08 -17.24 -7.88
CA GLY A 30 2.41 -16.43 -9.06
C GLY A 30 2.17 -14.93 -8.88
N ALA A 31 1.18 -14.53 -8.07
CA ALA A 31 0.93 -13.13 -7.72
C ALA A 31 1.97 -12.58 -6.71
N LYS A 32 2.50 -13.43 -5.82
CA LYS A 32 3.55 -13.06 -4.85
C LYS A 32 4.94 -13.03 -5.48
N ASP A 33 5.23 -13.93 -6.42
CA ASP A 33 6.54 -14.03 -7.07
C ASP A 33 6.83 -12.86 -8.00
N ARG A 34 5.80 -12.27 -8.63
CA ARG A 34 5.98 -11.15 -9.56
C ARG A 34 6.50 -9.86 -8.90
N GLN A 35 6.43 -9.75 -7.57
CA GLN A 35 6.99 -8.61 -6.84
C GLN A 35 8.42 -8.86 -6.33
N VAL A 36 8.88 -10.11 -6.25
CA VAL A 36 10.12 -10.46 -5.53
C VAL A 36 11.21 -11.00 -6.45
N ALA A 37 10.87 -11.55 -7.62
CA ALA A 37 11.82 -12.37 -8.38
C ALA A 37 12.81 -11.62 -9.30
N GLU A 38 12.58 -10.36 -9.70
CA GLU A 38 13.49 -9.65 -10.63
C GLU A 38 13.66 -8.14 -10.35
N GLY A 39 13.00 -7.59 -9.33
CA GLY A 39 13.13 -6.18 -8.98
C GLY A 39 14.33 -5.95 -8.07
N GLU A 40 15.17 -4.97 -8.40
CA GLU A 40 16.17 -4.43 -7.49
C GLU A 40 15.49 -4.13 -6.14
N LEU A 41 16.09 -4.52 -5.01
CA LEU A 41 15.54 -4.17 -3.70
C LEU A 41 15.74 -2.67 -3.46
N PRO A 42 14.81 -1.98 -2.80
CA PRO A 42 15.02 -0.58 -2.46
C PRO A 42 16.28 -0.43 -1.60
N PRO A 43 17.01 0.69 -1.70
CA PRO A 43 18.30 0.86 -1.01
C PRO A 43 18.18 0.83 0.52
N TRP A 44 16.98 0.99 1.07
CA TRP A 44 16.68 0.86 2.49
C TRP A 44 16.18 -0.54 2.92
N GLY A 45 16.09 -1.51 2.00
CA GLY A 45 15.52 -2.83 2.26
C GLY A 45 16.29 -3.68 3.28
N SER A 46 17.56 -3.36 3.53
CA SER A 46 18.41 -4.04 4.52
C SER A 46 18.21 -3.56 5.95
N PHE A 47 17.50 -2.45 6.18
CA PHE A 47 17.28 -1.90 7.51
C PHE A 47 16.02 -2.45 8.18
N ASN A 48 16.05 -2.63 9.50
CA ASN A 48 14.89 -3.08 10.26
C ASN A 48 13.96 -1.89 10.59
N PRO A 49 12.68 -1.90 10.18
CA PRO A 49 11.73 -0.81 10.44
C PRO A 49 11.37 -0.63 11.91
N ASN A 50 11.65 -1.62 12.77
CA ASN A 50 11.35 -1.57 14.20
C ASN A 50 12.54 -1.12 15.06
N ASP A 51 13.66 -0.74 14.42
CA ASP A 51 14.80 -0.20 15.15
C ASP A 51 14.45 1.11 15.87
N LYS A 52 15.06 1.30 17.05
CA LYS A 52 14.86 2.52 17.84
C LYS A 52 15.37 3.75 17.07
N PRO A 53 14.65 4.88 17.07
CA PRO A 53 15.12 6.11 16.46
C PRO A 53 16.46 6.57 17.06
N ARG A 54 17.45 6.85 16.20
CA ARG A 54 18.80 7.30 16.61
C ARG A 54 19.16 8.72 16.15
N TYR A 55 18.42 9.26 15.19
CA TYR A 55 18.74 10.52 14.52
C TYR A 55 17.64 11.56 14.72
N ASN A 56 18.04 12.82 14.83
CA ASN A 56 17.14 13.96 14.94
C ASN A 56 17.02 14.69 13.59
N VAL A 57 15.82 15.19 13.29
CA VAL A 57 15.55 16.03 12.12
C VAL A 57 15.04 17.38 12.60
N ALA A 58 15.64 18.47 12.11
CA ALA A 58 15.21 19.83 12.37
C ALA A 58 14.56 20.42 11.11
N ILE A 59 13.37 21.00 11.25
CA ILE A 59 12.62 21.62 10.16
C ILE A 59 12.40 23.09 10.50
N ARG A 60 12.67 23.99 9.56
CA ARG A 60 12.37 25.42 9.70
C ARG A 60 10.94 25.67 9.23
N LEU A 61 10.16 26.33 10.07
CA LEU A 61 8.78 26.70 9.81
C LEU A 61 8.63 28.22 9.85
N ASN A 62 7.75 28.77 9.03
CA ASN A 62 7.29 30.16 9.20
C ASN A 62 6.13 30.24 10.21
N ASP A 63 5.71 31.46 10.56
CA ASP A 63 4.67 31.69 11.57
C ASP A 63 3.34 31.02 11.21
N TYR A 64 2.96 31.04 9.93
CA TYR A 64 1.76 30.40 9.42
C TYR A 64 1.78 28.87 9.66
N GLN A 65 2.89 28.22 9.32
CA GLN A 65 3.07 26.78 9.50
C GLN A 65 3.14 26.40 10.99
N LEU A 66 3.82 27.19 11.81
CA LEU A 66 3.87 26.97 13.25
C LEU A 66 2.49 27.08 13.89
N ALA A 67 1.68 28.07 13.47
CA ALA A 67 0.31 28.23 13.94
C ALA A 67 -0.56 27.02 13.59
N MET A 68 -0.48 26.52 12.35
CA MET A 68 -1.18 25.29 11.94
C MET A 68 -0.75 24.07 12.76
N LEU A 69 0.56 23.90 12.99
CA LEU A 69 1.10 22.79 13.76
C LEU A 69 0.59 22.80 15.21
N ARG A 70 0.56 23.98 15.84
CA ARG A 70 0.03 24.18 17.21
C ARG A 70 -1.45 23.83 17.29
N TYR A 71 -2.25 24.37 16.39
CA TYR A 71 -3.69 24.09 16.31
C TYR A 71 -3.98 22.59 16.20
N LEU A 72 -3.28 21.89 15.31
CA LEU A 72 -3.48 20.45 15.11
C LEU A 72 -3.04 19.60 16.32
N ALA A 73 -1.97 20.01 16.99
CA ALA A 73 -1.48 19.34 18.20
C ALA A 73 -2.48 19.48 19.35
N GLU A 74 -2.98 20.69 19.58
CA GLU A 74 -4.00 20.99 20.60
C GLU A 74 -5.32 20.25 20.33
N ALA A 75 -5.81 20.29 19.09
CA ALA A 75 -7.06 19.62 18.71
C ALA A 75 -7.03 18.09 18.90
N ARG A 76 -5.84 17.48 18.95
CA ARG A 76 -5.65 16.03 19.09
C ARG A 76 -5.08 15.61 20.44
N ASP A 77 -4.85 16.57 21.35
CA ASP A 77 -4.23 16.37 22.65
C ASP A 77 -2.90 15.56 22.57
N ILE A 78 -2.04 15.92 21.63
CA ILE A 78 -0.70 15.32 21.48
C ILE A 78 0.37 16.37 21.25
N SER A 79 1.63 16.06 21.60
CA SER A 79 2.74 16.97 21.33
C SER A 79 2.96 17.18 19.83
N GLN A 80 3.47 18.35 19.46
CA GLN A 80 3.82 18.67 18.07
C GLN A 80 4.80 17.66 17.47
N HIS A 81 5.78 17.20 18.26
CA HIS A 81 6.72 16.15 17.85
C HIS A 81 6.00 14.84 17.53
N LYS A 82 5.09 14.39 18.39
CA LYS A 82 4.30 13.16 18.17
C LYS A 82 3.38 13.30 16.96
N LEU A 83 2.78 14.47 16.75
CA LEU A 83 1.96 14.79 15.58
C LEU A 83 2.80 14.68 14.29
N LEU A 84 3.97 15.32 14.26
CA LEU A 84 4.90 15.24 13.13
C LEU A 84 5.32 13.80 12.87
N GLN A 85 5.76 13.06 13.89
CA GLN A 85 6.19 11.67 13.71
C GLN A 85 5.06 10.78 13.17
N ARG A 86 3.83 10.96 13.66
CA ARG A 86 2.66 10.17 13.23
C ARG A 86 2.32 10.35 11.75
N HIS A 87 2.53 11.55 11.20
CA HIS A 87 2.17 11.87 9.81
C HIS A 87 3.35 11.84 8.85
N LEU A 88 4.51 12.34 9.26
CA LEU A 88 5.71 12.45 8.42
C LEU A 88 6.25 11.06 8.03
N ILE A 89 6.27 10.11 8.96
CA ILE A 89 6.84 8.78 8.69
C ILE A 89 6.04 8.01 7.63
N PRO A 90 4.70 7.91 7.69
CA PRO A 90 3.92 7.30 6.61
C PRO A 90 4.12 8.00 5.26
N ILE A 91 4.10 9.33 5.24
CA ILE A 91 4.29 10.12 4.01
C ILE A 91 5.66 9.85 3.40
N LEU A 92 6.72 9.84 4.21
CA LEU A 92 8.07 9.55 3.73
C LEU A 92 8.18 8.16 3.12
N LYS A 93 7.56 7.14 3.73
CA LYS A 93 7.53 5.77 3.18
C LYS A 93 6.82 5.72 1.83
N GLN A 94 5.67 6.37 1.72
CA GLN A 94 4.90 6.44 0.49
C GLN A 94 5.72 7.11 -0.63
N LEU A 95 6.25 8.31 -0.38
CA LEU A 95 7.05 9.05 -1.35
C LEU A 95 8.31 8.29 -1.78
N ALA A 96 8.98 7.61 -0.84
CA ALA A 96 10.16 6.80 -1.14
C ALA A 96 9.80 5.63 -2.05
N LEU A 97 8.71 4.92 -1.77
CA LEU A 97 8.24 3.80 -2.59
C LEU A 97 7.82 4.26 -3.99
N GLU A 98 7.00 5.29 -4.10
CA GLU A 98 6.56 5.85 -5.39
C GLU A 98 7.75 6.28 -6.26
N THR A 99 8.76 6.91 -5.63
CA THR A 99 9.97 7.33 -6.32
C THR A 99 10.79 6.12 -6.78
N PHE A 100 10.91 5.09 -5.95
CA PHE A 100 11.62 3.87 -6.30
C PHE A 100 10.98 3.15 -7.49
N GLU A 101 9.66 2.91 -7.41
CA GLU A 101 8.90 2.28 -8.49
C GLU A 101 9.02 3.06 -9.81
N THR A 102 8.94 4.39 -9.74
CA THR A 102 9.10 5.26 -10.91
C THR A 102 10.51 5.19 -11.51
N GLN A 103 11.54 5.00 -10.70
CA GLN A 103 12.93 4.89 -11.17
C GLN A 103 13.20 3.51 -11.77
N SER A 104 12.75 2.44 -11.12
CA SER A 104 12.86 1.07 -11.63
C SER A 104 12.11 0.89 -12.96
N ALA A 105 10.95 1.53 -13.11
CA ALA A 105 10.18 1.51 -14.37
C ALA A 105 10.84 2.30 -15.52
N LYS A 106 11.81 3.18 -15.25
CA LYS A 106 12.57 3.92 -16.28
C LYS A 106 13.85 3.21 -16.71
N GLN A 107 14.34 2.29 -15.88
CA GLN A 107 15.58 1.54 -16.13
C GLN A 107 15.34 0.21 -16.86
N ASN A 108 14.11 -0.29 -16.83
CA ASN A 108 13.61 -1.41 -17.63
C ASN A 108 12.99 -0.91 -18.95
#